data_AF-S2ZCR5-F1
#
_entry.id   AF-S2ZCR5-F1
#
_cell.length_a   1.000
_cell.length_b   1.000
_cell.length_c   1.000
_cell.angle_alpha   90.00
_cell.angle_beta   90.00
_cell.angle_gamma   90.00
#
_symmetry.space_group_name_H-M   'P 1'
#
loop_
_entity.id
_entity.type
_entity.pdbx_description
1 polymer ?
#
loop_
_entity_poly.entity_id
_entity_poly.type
_entity_poly.pdbx_seq_one_letter_code
_entity_poly.pdbx_strand_id
1 'polypeptide(L)'
;MMAMYYGTMRSHHTPIDAPPLVRIGASALAGVATAVMTTSLPMSWSAPLALVAVIAAVAVTLTHPYRRELRGYYAAHGGFASTGRSKVQFFLPLFPLWALLMVSPLMAPAHPVLTGVVFLAGFAGTWVVFPHIDGTRLAAYL
;
A
#
# COMPACT_ATOMS: atom_id res chain seq x y z
N MET A 1 11.27 -12.04 32.83
CA MET A 1 11.91 -12.18 31.50
C MET A 1 10.98 -11.82 30.33
N MET A 2 9.65 -11.90 30.45
CA MET A 2 8.70 -11.47 29.39
C MET A 2 8.63 -9.95 29.14
N ALA A 3 8.91 -9.11 30.15
CA ALA A 3 8.81 -7.66 30.01
C ALA A 3 9.87 -7.04 29.07
N MET A 4 11.05 -7.65 28.93
CA MET A 4 12.08 -7.19 27.98
C MET A 4 11.70 -7.42 26.52
N TYR A 5 10.86 -8.43 26.22
CA TYR A 5 10.50 -8.78 24.85
C TYR A 5 9.49 -7.80 24.23
N TYR A 6 8.63 -7.19 25.04
CA TYR A 6 7.72 -6.14 24.59
C TYR A 6 8.40 -4.78 24.42
N GLY A 7 9.52 -4.54 25.10
CA GLY A 7 10.29 -3.28 25.00
C GLY A 7 10.94 -3.06 23.63
N THR A 8 11.24 -4.13 22.89
CA THR A 8 11.86 -4.08 21.55
C THR A 8 10.86 -4.09 20.39
N MET A 9 9.56 -4.31 20.65
CA MET A 9 8.54 -4.26 19.58
C MET A 9 8.36 -2.85 19.00
N ARG A 10 8.69 -1.80 19.77
CA ARG A 10 8.66 -0.39 19.35
C ARG A 10 10.03 0.21 19.04
N SER A 11 11.13 -0.54 19.22
CA SER A 11 12.49 0.01 19.16
C SER A 11 13.08 0.15 17.75
N HIS A 12 12.46 -0.48 16.74
CA HIS A 12 12.98 -0.45 15.37
C HIS A 12 12.49 0.81 14.66
N HIS A 13 13.32 1.85 14.74
CA HIS A 13 13.15 3.11 14.01
C HIS A 13 13.27 2.84 12.50
N THR A 14 12.34 3.37 11.70
CA THR A 14 12.46 3.29 10.24
C THR A 14 13.54 4.26 9.77
N PRO A 15 14.64 3.77 9.18
CA PRO A 15 15.78 4.63 8.84
C PRO A 15 15.44 5.59 7.69
N ILE A 16 14.56 5.17 6.78
CA ILE A 16 14.09 5.95 5.65
C ILE A 16 12.57 5.86 5.63
N ASP A 17 11.90 6.98 5.85
CA ASP A 17 10.44 7.07 5.81
C ASP A 17 9.94 7.45 4.43
N ALA A 18 8.76 6.92 4.08
CA ALA A 18 8.07 7.31 2.86
C ALA A 18 7.68 8.80 2.93
N PRO A 19 8.02 9.61 1.92
CA PRO A 19 7.59 11.00 1.87
C PRO A 19 6.06 11.12 1.98
N PRO A 20 5.53 12.04 2.80
CA PRO A 20 4.08 12.13 3.06
C PRO A 20 3.25 12.24 1.79
N LEU A 21 3.71 13.03 0.80
CA LEU A 21 3.01 13.23 -0.47
C LEU A 21 2.91 11.95 -1.30
N VAL A 22 3.94 11.11 -1.30
CA VAL A 22 3.93 9.82 -2.00
C VAL A 22 2.92 8.88 -1.34
N ARG A 23 2.95 8.80 0.00
CA ARG A 23 2.03 7.94 0.76
C ARG A 23 0.58 8.38 0.61
N ILE A 24 0.30 9.68 0.70
CA ILE A 24 -1.04 10.25 0.47
C ILE A 24 -1.48 9.97 -0.96
N GLY A 25 -0.64 10.26 -1.95
CA GLY A 25 -0.96 10.09 -3.37
C GLY A 25 -1.28 8.65 -3.74
N ALA A 26 -0.43 7.70 -3.33
CA ALA A 26 -0.68 6.28 -3.59
C ALA A 26 -1.94 5.77 -2.85
N SER A 27 -2.18 6.22 -1.62
CA SER A 27 -3.39 5.85 -0.86
C SER A 27 -4.65 6.42 -1.50
N ALA A 28 -4.61 7.67 -1.96
CA ALA A 28 -5.72 8.31 -2.69
C ALA A 28 -6.04 7.56 -3.98
N LEU A 29 -5.02 7.19 -4.77
CA LEU A 29 -5.20 6.45 -6.00
C LEU A 29 -5.77 5.04 -5.77
N ALA A 30 -5.38 4.35 -4.70
CA ALA A 30 -6.00 3.08 -4.32
C ALA A 30 -7.45 3.24 -3.85
N GLY A 31 -7.76 4.32 -3.13
CA GLY A 31 -9.14 4.71 -2.82
C GLY A 31 -9.97 4.94 -4.09
N VAL A 32 -9.44 5.66 -5.07
CA VAL A 32 -10.10 5.87 -6.38
C VAL A 32 -10.32 4.54 -7.10
N ALA A 33 -9.30 3.67 -7.13
CA ALA A 33 -9.38 2.38 -7.82
C ALA A 33 -10.51 1.49 -7.28
N THR A 34 -10.74 1.50 -5.98
CA THR A 34 -11.83 0.74 -5.35
C THR A 34 -13.18 1.42 -5.55
N ALA A 35 -13.27 2.74 -5.32
CA ALA A 35 -14.52 3.48 -5.39
C ALA A 35 -15.10 3.60 -6.82
N VAL A 36 -14.26 3.72 -7.86
CA VAL A 36 -14.77 3.83 -9.23
C VAL A 36 -15.55 2.57 -9.65
N MET A 37 -15.19 1.41 -9.09
CA MET A 37 -15.86 0.14 -9.35
C MET A 37 -17.26 0.06 -8.72
N THR A 38 -17.60 0.92 -7.76
CA THR A 38 -18.95 0.94 -7.14
C THR A 38 -19.90 1.91 -7.83
N THR A 39 -19.42 2.70 -8.79
CA THR A 39 -20.22 3.72 -9.48
C THR A 39 -21.20 3.11 -10.49
N SER A 40 -22.07 3.95 -11.05
CA SER A 40 -22.96 3.57 -12.16
C SER A 40 -22.25 3.52 -13.52
N LEU A 41 -20.93 3.66 -13.58
CA LEU A 41 -20.17 3.54 -14.82
C LEU A 41 -20.22 2.08 -15.32
N PRO A 42 -20.35 1.85 -16.63
CA PRO A 42 -20.26 0.51 -17.18
C PRO A 42 -18.87 -0.07 -16.91
N MET A 43 -18.80 -1.40 -16.73
CA MET A 43 -17.56 -2.12 -16.41
C MET A 43 -16.42 -1.86 -17.42
N SER A 44 -16.77 -1.64 -18.69
CA SER A 44 -15.83 -1.28 -19.75
C SER A 44 -15.08 0.03 -19.50
N TRP A 45 -15.60 0.92 -18.65
CA TRP A 45 -14.96 2.17 -18.25
C TRP A 45 -14.42 2.11 -16.82
N SER A 46 -15.17 1.55 -15.86
CA SER A 46 -14.73 1.51 -14.46
C SER A 46 -13.48 0.64 -14.26
N ALA A 47 -13.39 -0.52 -14.92
CA ALA A 47 -12.24 -1.40 -14.77
C ALA A 47 -10.92 -0.80 -15.32
N PRO A 48 -10.89 -0.20 -16.54
CA PRO A 48 -9.69 0.51 -16.99
C PRO A 48 -9.31 1.71 -16.12
N LEU A 49 -10.29 2.48 -15.62
CA LEU A 49 -10.02 3.59 -14.71
C LEU A 49 -9.40 3.11 -13.39
N ALA A 50 -9.93 2.03 -12.82
CA ALA A 50 -9.36 1.41 -11.63
C ALA A 50 -7.92 0.92 -11.88
N LEU A 51 -7.68 0.27 -13.02
CA LEU A 51 -6.35 -0.21 -13.41
C LEU A 51 -5.36 0.94 -13.57
N VAL A 52 -5.75 2.02 -14.25
CA VAL A 52 -4.91 3.22 -14.40
C VAL A 52 -4.59 3.83 -13.05
N ALA A 53 -5.55 3.90 -12.13
CA ALA A 53 -5.32 4.39 -10.77
C ALA A 53 -4.33 3.51 -9.99
N VAL A 54 -4.42 2.19 -10.10
CA VAL A 54 -3.44 1.26 -9.49
C VAL A 54 -2.05 1.44 -10.10
N ILE A 55 -1.94 1.51 -11.42
CA ILE A 55 -0.66 1.73 -12.11
C ILE A 55 -0.06 3.06 -11.68
N ALA A 56 -0.86 4.12 -11.59
CA ALA A 56 -0.41 5.42 -11.12
C ALA A 56 0.09 5.37 -9.65
N ALA A 57 -0.60 4.64 -8.77
CA ALA A 57 -0.19 4.49 -7.37
C ALA A 57 1.20 3.82 -7.27
N VAL A 58 1.40 2.77 -8.07
CA VAL A 58 2.69 2.07 -8.18
C VAL A 58 3.75 2.99 -8.79
N ALA A 59 3.42 3.71 -9.86
CA ALA A 59 4.35 4.61 -10.53
C ALA A 59 4.82 5.74 -9.61
N VAL A 60 3.91 6.44 -8.93
CA VAL A 60 4.23 7.48 -7.94
C VAL A 60 5.17 6.95 -6.86
N THR A 61 4.94 5.72 -6.40
CA THR A 61 5.79 5.08 -5.40
C THR A 61 7.17 4.74 -5.96
N LEU A 62 7.25 4.10 -7.13
CA LEU A 62 8.51 3.56 -7.67
C LEU A 62 9.41 4.60 -8.33
N THR A 63 8.84 5.68 -8.86
CA THR A 63 9.59 6.74 -9.56
C THR A 63 10.17 7.78 -8.61
N HIS A 64 9.65 7.88 -7.38
CA HIS A 64 10.09 8.91 -6.45
C HIS A 64 11.54 8.67 -5.97
N PRO A 65 12.38 9.73 -5.82
CA PRO A 65 13.80 9.61 -5.49
C PRO A 65 14.13 8.78 -4.24
N TYR A 66 13.26 8.79 -3.22
CA TYR A 66 13.43 8.00 -1.98
C TYR A 66 13.62 6.50 -2.24
N ARG A 67 13.11 5.96 -3.36
CA ARG A 67 13.33 4.56 -3.76
C ARG A 67 14.78 4.26 -4.10
N ARG A 68 15.55 5.25 -4.54
CA ARG A 68 16.99 5.10 -4.79
C ARG A 68 17.75 5.02 -3.47
N GLU A 69 17.39 5.88 -2.52
CA GLU A 69 17.95 5.89 -1.17
C GLU A 69 17.68 4.56 -0.45
N LEU A 70 16.43 4.10 -0.48
CA LEU A 70 16.04 2.83 0.10
C LEU A 70 16.81 1.65 -0.51
N ARG A 71 16.96 1.61 -1.84
CA ARG A 71 17.78 0.58 -2.51
C ARG A 71 19.25 0.64 -2.11
N GLY A 72 19.81 1.84 -1.94
CA GLY A 72 21.17 2.03 -1.45
C GLY A 72 21.34 1.49 -0.03
N TYR A 73 20.36 1.76 0.86
CA TYR A 73 20.35 1.22 2.21
C TYR A 73 20.31 -0.31 2.21
N TYR A 74 19.41 -0.92 1.44
CA TYR A 74 19.38 -2.37 1.30
C TYR A 74 20.70 -2.94 0.78
N ALA A 75 21.30 -2.32 -0.24
CA ALA A 75 22.57 -2.79 -0.80
C ALA A 75 23.72 -2.74 0.24
N ALA A 76 23.73 -1.74 1.12
CA ALA A 76 24.72 -1.62 2.19
C ALA A 76 24.52 -2.63 3.34
N HIS A 77 23.30 -3.16 3.54
CA HIS A 77 22.93 -4.01 4.68
C HIS A 77 22.56 -5.45 4.28
N GLY A 78 23.20 -6.01 3.24
CA GLY A 78 23.02 -7.42 2.84
C GLY A 78 21.78 -7.71 1.98
N GLY A 79 21.08 -6.68 1.52
CA GLY A 79 19.98 -6.76 0.57
C GLY A 79 18.63 -7.15 1.18
N PHE A 80 17.68 -7.56 0.33
CA PHE A 80 16.38 -8.04 0.81
C PHE A 80 16.49 -9.37 1.57
N ALA A 81 17.49 -10.19 1.23
CA ALA A 81 17.67 -11.52 1.82
C ALA A 81 17.99 -11.47 3.32
N SER A 82 18.68 -10.44 3.80
CA SER A 82 19.00 -10.25 5.22
C SER A 82 17.78 -9.93 6.09
N THR A 83 16.64 -9.55 5.50
CA THR A 83 15.39 -9.32 6.25
C THR A 83 14.74 -10.60 6.76
N GLY A 84 15.15 -11.78 6.28
CA GLY A 84 14.54 -13.07 6.61
C GLY A 84 13.11 -13.26 6.10
N ARG A 85 12.57 -12.32 5.29
CA ARG A 85 11.23 -12.44 4.69
C ARG A 85 11.30 -13.00 3.28
N SER A 86 10.31 -13.81 2.93
CA SER A 86 10.09 -14.20 1.53
C SER A 86 9.40 -13.09 0.74
N LYS A 87 9.59 -13.07 -0.58
CA LYS A 87 8.87 -12.13 -1.47
C LYS A 87 7.35 -12.31 -1.39
N VAL A 88 6.87 -13.52 -1.10
CA VAL A 88 5.43 -13.79 -0.93
C VAL A 88 4.90 -13.12 0.33
N GLN A 89 5.61 -13.23 1.45
CA GLN A 89 5.25 -12.58 2.71
C GLN A 89 5.24 -11.04 2.59
N PHE A 90 6.06 -10.49 1.68
CA PHE A 90 6.08 -9.05 1.40
C PHE A 90 4.77 -8.53 0.78
N PHE A 91 4.14 -9.31 -0.09
CA PHE A 91 2.89 -8.93 -0.75
C PHE A 91 1.63 -9.28 0.06
N LEU A 92 1.74 -10.10 1.09
CA LEU A 92 0.61 -10.53 1.91
C LEU A 92 -0.27 -9.37 2.44
N PRO A 93 0.29 -8.21 2.87
CA PRO A 93 -0.52 -7.07 3.29
C PRO A 93 -1.41 -6.46 2.19
N LEU A 94 -1.17 -6.73 0.90
CA LEU A 94 -2.02 -6.27 -0.20
C LEU A 94 -3.31 -7.10 -0.34
N PHE A 95 -3.36 -8.30 0.23
CA PHE A 95 -4.47 -9.21 0.00
C PHE A 95 -5.84 -8.63 0.42
N PRO A 96 -6.00 -7.94 1.57
CA PRO A 96 -7.26 -7.28 1.91
C PRO A 96 -7.66 -6.17 0.93
N LEU A 97 -6.70 -5.41 0.40
CA LEU A 97 -6.95 -4.36 -0.60
C LEU A 97 -7.36 -4.94 -1.94
N TRP A 98 -6.72 -6.03 -2.35
CA TRP A 98 -7.12 -6.78 -3.53
C TRP A 98 -8.54 -7.32 -3.37
N ALA A 99 -8.87 -7.93 -2.22
CA ALA A 99 -10.21 -8.42 -1.95
C ALA A 99 -11.25 -7.29 -1.97
N LEU A 100 -10.95 -6.14 -1.36
CA LEU A 100 -11.80 -4.95 -1.43
C LEU A 100 -12.05 -4.53 -2.88
N LEU A 101 -11.00 -4.44 -3.70
CA LEU A 101 -11.11 -4.08 -5.12
C LEU A 101 -11.95 -5.09 -5.92
N MET A 102 -11.79 -6.39 -5.66
CA MET A 102 -12.52 -7.46 -6.36
C MET A 102 -14.00 -7.52 -5.96
N VAL A 103 -14.34 -7.15 -4.72
CA VAL A 103 -15.73 -7.14 -4.23
C VAL A 103 -16.45 -5.84 -4.61
N SER A 104 -15.73 -4.73 -4.80
CA SER A 104 -16.30 -3.42 -5.13
C SER A 104 -17.32 -3.42 -6.30
N PRO A 105 -17.11 -4.14 -7.42
CA PRO A 105 -18.06 -4.16 -8.53
C PRO A 105 -19.43 -4.77 -8.18
N LEU A 106 -19.48 -5.65 -7.19
CA LEU A 106 -20.73 -6.28 -6.73
C LEU A 106 -21.64 -5.28 -6.01
N MET A 107 -21.11 -4.10 -5.65
CA MET A 107 -21.85 -3.03 -5.01
C MET A 107 -22.43 -2.03 -6.01
N ALA A 108 -22.12 -2.16 -7.31
CA ALA A 108 -22.57 -1.22 -8.33
C ALA A 108 -24.03 -1.47 -8.75
N PRO A 109 -24.85 -0.43 -8.97
CA PRO A 109 -24.57 0.98 -8.70
C PRO A 109 -24.79 1.31 -7.20
N ALA A 110 -23.75 1.78 -6.52
CA ALA A 110 -23.82 2.16 -5.12
C ALA A 110 -24.33 3.60 -4.93
N HIS A 111 -25.00 3.84 -3.81
CA HIS A 111 -25.28 5.20 -3.34
C HIS A 111 -23.96 5.96 -3.10
N PRO A 112 -23.87 7.28 -3.39
CA PRO A 112 -22.61 8.05 -3.25
C PRO A 112 -21.94 7.96 -1.88
N VAL A 113 -22.74 7.81 -0.81
CA VAL A 113 -22.23 7.58 0.55
C VAL A 113 -21.43 6.27 0.64
N LEU A 114 -21.95 5.17 0.07
CA LEU A 114 -21.25 3.88 0.07
C LEU A 114 -19.99 3.96 -0.81
N THR A 115 -20.05 4.63 -1.96
CA THR A 115 -18.87 4.91 -2.79
C THR A 115 -17.80 5.67 -2.01
N GLY A 116 -18.19 6.69 -1.22
CA GLY A 116 -17.28 7.42 -0.33
C GLY A 116 -16.68 6.55 0.78
N VAL A 117 -17.47 5.65 1.36
CA VAL A 117 -16.97 4.69 2.36
C VAL A 117 -15.95 3.71 1.75
N VAL A 118 -16.23 3.19 0.54
CA VAL A 118 -15.29 2.29 -0.17
C VAL A 118 -14.01 3.03 -0.53
N PHE A 119 -14.09 4.29 -0.98
CA PHE A 119 -12.93 5.15 -1.19
C PHE A 119 -12.08 5.25 0.09
N LEU A 120 -12.71 5.59 1.22
CA LEU A 120 -12.02 5.73 2.51
C LEU A 120 -11.43 4.40 2.98
N ALA A 121 -12.10 3.27 2.75
CA ALA A 121 -11.57 1.95 3.07
C ALA A 121 -10.33 1.62 2.23
N GLY A 122 -10.35 1.89 0.91
CA GLY A 122 -9.19 1.72 0.04
C GLY A 122 -8.03 2.64 0.41
N PHE A 123 -8.34 3.91 0.72
CA PHE A 123 -7.36 4.88 1.21
C PHE A 123 -6.73 4.45 2.52
N ALA A 124 -7.54 4.18 3.55
CA ALA A 124 -7.07 3.84 4.88
C ALA A 124 -6.33 2.50 4.89
N GLY A 125 -6.84 1.50 4.18
CA GLY A 125 -6.17 0.22 4.03
C GLY A 125 -4.79 0.39 3.40
N THR A 126 -4.70 1.15 2.32
CA THR A 126 -3.41 1.45 1.66
C THR A 126 -2.50 2.22 2.59
N TRP A 127 -3.01 3.25 3.28
CA TRP A 127 -2.24 4.03 4.24
C TRP A 127 -1.58 3.15 5.30
N VAL A 128 -2.32 2.19 5.87
CA VAL A 128 -1.83 1.28 6.90
C VAL A 128 -0.76 0.32 6.36
N VAL A 129 -0.98 -0.26 5.19
CA VAL A 129 -0.06 -1.26 4.64
C VAL A 129 1.11 -0.66 3.87
N PHE A 130 1.03 0.62 3.48
CA PHE A 130 2.03 1.34 2.68
C PHE A 130 3.49 1.08 3.10
N PRO A 131 3.88 1.29 4.39
CA PRO A 131 5.27 1.11 4.79
C PRO A 131 5.75 -0.35 4.72
N HIS A 132 4.82 -1.31 4.67
CA HIS A 132 5.13 -2.74 4.51
C HIS A 132 5.38 -3.09 3.05
N ILE A 133 4.58 -2.52 2.14
CA ILE A 133 4.60 -2.85 0.70
C ILE A 133 5.61 -2.00 -0.09
N ASP A 134 5.99 -0.85 0.44
CA ASP A 134 7.11 -0.06 -0.09
C ASP A 134 8.45 -0.48 0.56
N GLY A 135 8.42 -1.31 1.60
CA GLY A 135 9.63 -1.85 2.22
C GLY A 135 10.40 -0.86 3.09
N THR A 136 9.86 0.32 3.39
CA THR A 136 10.45 1.23 4.39
C THR A 136 10.43 0.59 5.78
N ARG A 137 9.33 -0.08 6.16
CA ARG A 137 9.24 -0.81 7.44
C ARG A 137 10.21 -2.00 7.52
N LEU A 138 10.49 -2.63 6.38
CA LEU A 138 11.42 -3.74 6.33
C LEU A 138 12.86 -3.31 6.58
N ALA A 139 13.23 -2.09 6.15
CA ALA A 139 14.56 -1.55 6.38
C ALA A 139 14.86 -1.34 7.87
N ALA A 140 13.83 -1.25 8.73
CA ALA A 140 14.01 -1.17 10.17
C ALA A 140 14.52 -2.47 10.82
N TYR A 141 14.52 -3.59 10.09
CA TYR A 141 14.99 -4.90 10.57
C TYR A 141 16.35 -5.30 9.99
N LEU A 142 17.01 -4.37 9.28
CA LEU A 142 18.35 -4.53 8.72
C LEU A 142 19.33 -3.66 9.49
#